data_AF-A0A7X0E0V0-F1
#
_entry.id   AF-A0A7X0E0V0-F1
#
_cell.length_a   1.000
_cell.length_b   1.000
_cell.length_c   1.000
_cell.angle_alpha   90.00
_cell.angle_beta   90.00
_cell.angle_gamma   90.00
#
_symmetry.space_group_name_H-M   'P 1'
#
loop_
_entity.id
_entity.type
_entity.pdbx_description
1 polymer ?
#
loop_
_entity_poly.entity_id
_entity_poly.type
_entity_poly.pdbx_seq_one_letter_code
_entity_poly.pdbx_strand_id
1 'polypeptide(L)'
;MQNYNYTTKEILYEAPEDTTSNLRYYVDKQLTDTDRTTKPIKPGGRYYGYLPYLKLYKLPANLMDIDRYFSAAIVELLVSPGGRLAYFKVSINSGNFSRTFNMNIDAFAEDDKIFIPATLNGDAIGCRIIIRCYIENDGTLGF
;
A
#
# COMPACT_ATOMS: atom_id res chain seq x y z
N MET A 1 2.61 -9.01 -13.17
CA MET A 1 3.33 -8.31 -14.26
C MET A 1 2.54 -7.05 -14.62
N GLN A 2 3.22 -5.93 -14.85
CA GLN A 2 2.60 -4.66 -15.28
C GLN A 2 3.40 -4.14 -16.48
N ASN A 3 2.71 -3.64 -17.50
CA ASN A 3 3.32 -2.92 -18.61
C ASN A 3 2.88 -1.45 -18.54
N TYR A 4 3.86 -0.56 -18.38
CA TYR A 4 3.65 0.87 -18.25
C TYR A 4 4.42 1.60 -19.34
N ASN A 5 3.72 2.44 -20.09
CA ASN A 5 4.34 3.31 -21.09
C ASN A 5 4.82 4.58 -20.41
N TYR A 6 6.15 4.71 -20.23
CA TYR A 6 6.75 5.90 -19.61
C TYR A 6 6.66 7.16 -20.48
N THR A 7 6.45 7.02 -21.80
CA THR A 7 6.28 8.15 -22.72
C THR A 7 4.88 8.73 -22.61
N THR A 8 3.84 7.90 -22.67
CA THR A 8 2.44 8.35 -22.57
C THR A 8 1.92 8.42 -21.14
N LYS A 9 2.68 7.90 -20.17
CA LYS A 9 2.34 7.79 -18.75
C LYS A 9 1.10 6.93 -18.47
N GLU A 10 0.88 5.90 -19.29
CA GLU A 10 -0.31 5.04 -19.24
C GLU A 10 0.04 3.60 -18.90
N ILE A 11 -0.85 2.95 -18.15
CA ILE A 11 -0.80 1.50 -17.96
C ILE A 11 -1.43 0.84 -19.17
N LEU A 12 -0.62 0.05 -19.88
CA LEU A 12 -1.08 -0.76 -21.00
C LEU A 12 -1.69 -2.08 -20.51
N TYR A 13 -1.16 -2.62 -19.40
CA TYR A 13 -1.62 -3.88 -18.84
C TYR A 13 -1.21 -4.04 -17.37
N GLU A 14 -2.10 -4.59 -16.55
CA GLU A 14 -1.75 -5.17 -15.24
C GLU A 14 -2.36 -6.57 -15.14
N ALA A 15 -1.52 -7.56 -14.80
CA ALA A 15 -1.98 -8.92 -14.59
C ALA A 15 -2.93 -9.01 -13.38
N PRO A 16 -4.00 -9.84 -13.44
CA PRO A 16 -4.89 -10.07 -12.33
C PRO A 16 -4.15 -10.41 -11.04
N GLU A 17 -4.75 -9.98 -9.94
CA GLU A 17 -4.27 -10.28 -8.60
C GLU A 17 -4.89 -11.59 -8.14
N ASP A 18 -4.08 -12.49 -7.58
CA ASP A 18 -4.60 -13.74 -7.01
C ASP A 18 -4.98 -13.52 -5.53
N THR A 19 -5.56 -14.55 -4.92
CA THR A 19 -6.00 -14.50 -3.52
C THR A 19 -4.84 -14.53 -2.51
N THR A 20 -3.62 -14.91 -2.91
CA THR A 20 -2.43 -15.01 -2.05
C THR A 20 -1.66 -13.70 -1.91
N SER A 21 -2.07 -12.65 -2.62
CA SER A 21 -1.47 -11.32 -2.50
C SER A 21 -1.51 -10.77 -1.06
N ASN A 22 -0.41 -10.17 -0.63
CA ASN A 22 -0.29 -9.45 0.64
C ASN A 22 -1.02 -8.09 0.64
N LEU A 23 -1.60 -7.70 -0.50
CA LEU A 23 -2.34 -6.46 -0.65
C LEU A 23 -3.84 -6.72 -0.52
N ARG A 24 -4.53 -5.79 0.15
CA ARG A 24 -5.98 -5.72 0.26
C ARG A 24 -6.43 -4.28 0.04
N TYR A 25 -7.56 -4.10 -0.61
CA TYR A 25 -8.09 -2.80 -1.00
C TYR A 25 -9.46 -2.60 -0.37
N TYR A 26 -9.66 -1.45 0.25
CA TYR A 26 -10.91 -1.09 0.91
C TYR A 26 -11.37 0.25 0.40
N VAL A 27 -12.68 0.38 0.22
CA VAL A 27 -13.35 1.60 -0.21
C VAL A 27 -14.41 1.94 0.82
N ASP A 28 -14.68 3.22 1.02
CA ASP A 28 -15.66 3.69 2.01
C ASP A 28 -17.09 3.63 1.45
N LYS A 29 -17.44 2.49 0.84
CA LYS A 29 -18.75 2.17 0.28
C LYS A 29 -18.99 0.67 0.40
N GLN A 30 -20.23 0.30 0.71
CA GLN A 30 -20.65 -1.09 0.60
C GLN A 30 -20.77 -1.46 -0.88
N LEU A 31 -20.01 -2.48 -1.28
CA LEU A 31 -20.05 -3.01 -2.64
C LEU A 31 -21.20 -4.01 -2.78
N THR A 32 -21.80 -4.00 -3.96
CA THR A 32 -22.81 -4.95 -4.42
C THR A 32 -22.28 -5.77 -5.60
N ASP A 33 -22.91 -6.90 -5.90
CA ASP A 33 -22.45 -7.79 -6.97
C ASP A 33 -22.52 -7.16 -8.38
N THR A 34 -23.25 -6.05 -8.52
CA THR A 34 -23.34 -5.29 -9.78
C THR A 34 -22.25 -4.25 -9.96
N ASP A 35 -21.49 -3.95 -8.90
CA ASP A 35 -20.50 -2.89 -8.92
C ASP A 35 -19.24 -3.30 -9.69
N ARG A 36 -18.79 -2.42 -10.60
CA ARG A 36 -17.54 -2.56 -11.34
C ARG A 36 -16.46 -1.74 -10.66
N THR A 37 -15.51 -2.42 -10.03
CA THR A 37 -14.41 -1.75 -9.34
C THR A 37 -13.10 -1.87 -10.10
N THR A 38 -12.29 -0.82 -10.02
CA THR A 38 -10.86 -0.89 -10.34
C THR A 38 -10.08 -0.48 -9.09
N LYS A 39 -8.99 -1.19 -8.84
CA LYS A 39 -8.08 -0.89 -7.73
C LYS A 39 -7.19 0.30 -8.10
N PRO A 40 -6.64 1.03 -7.11
CA PRO A 40 -5.63 2.03 -7.41
C PRO A 40 -4.36 1.34 -7.94
N ILE A 41 -3.72 1.94 -8.93
CA ILE A 41 -2.55 1.35 -9.57
C ILE A 41 -1.33 2.25 -9.44
N LYS A 42 -0.21 1.64 -9.03
CA LYS A 42 1.09 2.31 -8.91
C LYS A 42 2.01 1.86 -10.05
N PRO A 43 2.68 2.78 -10.77
CA PRO A 43 3.76 2.40 -11.69
C PRO A 43 4.87 1.63 -10.98
N GLY A 44 5.36 0.56 -11.60
CA GLY A 44 6.25 -0.42 -10.95
C GLY A 44 5.51 -1.64 -10.40
N GLY A 45 4.18 -1.66 -10.52
CA GLY A 45 3.32 -2.78 -10.15
C GLY A 45 3.34 -3.09 -8.65
N ARG A 46 2.76 -4.25 -8.31
CA ARG A 46 2.54 -4.69 -6.91
C ARG A 46 3.82 -4.86 -6.10
N TYR A 47 4.94 -5.18 -6.73
CA TYR A 47 6.20 -5.40 -6.02
C TYR A 47 7.01 -4.11 -5.94
N TYR A 48 7.44 -3.56 -7.07
CA TYR A 48 8.36 -2.41 -7.07
C TYR A 48 7.68 -1.08 -6.76
N GLY A 49 6.42 -0.89 -7.16
CA GLY A 49 5.71 0.37 -6.96
C GLY A 49 5.50 0.73 -5.49
N TYR A 50 5.48 -0.27 -4.60
CA TYR A 50 5.25 -0.09 -3.17
C TYR A 50 6.54 -0.11 -2.33
N LEU A 51 7.69 -0.50 -2.89
CA LEU A 51 8.97 -0.53 -2.15
C LEU A 51 9.34 0.80 -1.47
N PRO A 52 9.11 2.00 -2.07
CA PRO A 52 9.42 3.25 -1.40
C PRO A 52 8.74 3.39 -0.04
N TYR A 53 7.49 2.93 0.06
CA TYR A 53 6.69 2.98 1.28
C TYR A 53 7.22 2.06 2.37
N LEU A 54 7.61 0.84 1.98
CA LEU A 54 8.16 -0.16 2.89
C LEU A 54 9.54 0.29 3.42
N LYS A 55 10.38 0.85 2.55
CA LYS A 55 11.74 1.29 2.87
C LYS A 55 11.81 2.56 3.72
N LEU A 56 10.77 3.41 3.67
CA LEU A 56 10.75 4.63 4.48
C LEU A 56 10.58 4.34 5.97
N TYR A 57 9.98 3.19 6.31
CA TYR A 57 9.83 2.77 7.69
C TYR A 57 11.03 1.96 8.18
N LYS A 58 11.48 2.25 9.40
CA LYS A 58 12.39 1.41 10.15
C LYS A 58 11.85 1.26 11.56
N LEU A 59 11.88 0.03 12.06
CA LEU A 59 11.48 -0.28 13.42
C LEU A 59 12.35 0.53 14.41
N PRO A 60 11.73 1.28 15.34
CA PRO A 60 12.46 2.02 16.35
C PRO A 60 13.35 1.11 17.19
N ALA A 61 14.51 1.62 17.63
CA ALA A 61 15.51 0.85 18.38
C ALA A 61 14.92 0.15 19.62
N ASN A 62 13.99 0.80 20.33
CA ASN A 62 13.34 0.26 21.51
C ASN A 62 12.33 -0.87 21.22
N LEU A 63 12.10 -1.21 19.94
CA LEU A 63 11.24 -2.29 19.49
C LEU A 63 12.03 -3.35 18.71
N MET A 64 13.36 -3.27 18.64
CA MET A 64 14.15 -4.23 17.85
C MET A 64 14.12 -5.65 18.41
N ASP A 65 13.85 -5.80 19.71
CA ASP A 65 13.81 -7.08 20.42
C ASP A 65 12.43 -7.79 20.34
N ILE A 66 11.49 -7.29 19.53
CA ILE A 66 10.20 -7.96 19.34
C ILE A 66 10.38 -9.36 18.74
N ASP A 67 9.50 -10.29 19.11
CA ASP A 67 9.46 -11.59 18.46
C ASP A 67 8.89 -11.45 17.04
N ARG A 68 9.78 -11.50 16.05
CA ARG A 68 9.42 -11.31 14.63
C ARG A 68 8.60 -12.45 14.05
N TYR A 69 8.62 -13.64 14.66
CA TYR A 69 7.81 -14.77 14.20
C TYR A 69 6.33 -14.57 14.55
N PHE A 70 6.05 -13.95 15.71
CA PHE A 70 4.69 -13.64 16.15
C PHE A 70 4.27 -12.18 15.90
N SER A 71 5.12 -11.39 15.26
CA SER A 71 4.83 -9.99 14.93
C SER A 71 4.52 -9.82 13.45
N ALA A 72 3.57 -8.93 13.15
CA ALA A 72 3.26 -8.51 11.79
C ALA A 72 3.29 -6.99 11.69
N ALA A 73 3.82 -6.48 10.57
CA ALA A 73 3.69 -5.10 10.19
C ALA A 73 2.55 -4.95 9.17
N ILE A 74 1.79 -3.88 9.31
CA ILE A 74 0.71 -3.52 8.39
C ILE A 74 0.98 -2.11 7.91
N VAL A 75 1.30 -1.97 6.64
CA VAL A 75 1.36 -0.68 5.95
C VAL A 75 -0.04 -0.35 5.47
N GLU A 76 -0.53 0.84 5.80
CA GLU A 76 -1.79 1.36 5.29
C GLU A 76 -1.56 2.67 4.55
N LEU A 77 -2.00 2.70 3.30
CA LEU A 77 -1.96 3.87 2.42
C LEU A 77 -3.39 4.30 2.13
N LEU A 78 -3.66 5.60 2.15
CA LEU A 78 -4.89 6.17 1.63
C LEU A 78 -4.59 6.89 0.32
N VAL A 79 -5.22 6.44 -0.76
CA VAL A 79 -5.19 7.11 -2.05
C VAL A 79 -6.49 7.89 -2.20
N SER A 80 -6.38 9.18 -2.45
CA SER A 80 -7.51 10.06 -2.70
C SER A 80 -8.19 9.74 -4.04
N PRO A 81 -9.45 10.16 -4.27
CA PRO A 81 -10.10 10.03 -5.57
C PRO A 81 -9.29 10.63 -6.74
N GLY A 82 -8.47 11.65 -6.47
CA GLY A 82 -7.58 12.25 -7.47
C GLY A 82 -6.30 11.47 -7.73
N GLY A 83 -6.13 10.27 -7.17
CA GLY A 83 -4.93 9.44 -7.37
C GLY A 83 -3.70 9.94 -6.61
N ARG A 84 -3.86 10.75 -5.55
CA ARG A 84 -2.74 11.19 -4.72
C ARG A 84 -2.74 10.49 -3.36
N LEU A 85 -1.56 10.12 -2.88
CA LEU A 85 -1.36 9.66 -1.51
C LEU A 85 -1.81 10.75 -0.52
N ALA A 86 -2.83 10.45 0.26
CA ALA A 86 -3.39 11.34 1.27
C ALA A 86 -2.90 11.00 2.68
N TYR A 87 -2.57 9.73 2.94
CA TYR A 87 -2.16 9.27 4.26
C TYR A 87 -1.32 8.00 4.17
N PHE A 88 -0.37 7.86 5.10
CA PHE A 88 0.47 6.68 5.26
C PHE A 88 0.69 6.41 6.75
N LYS A 89 0.41 5.18 7.18
CA LYS A 89 0.79 4.69 8.50
C LYS A 89 1.37 3.29 8.44
N VAL A 90 2.11 2.95 9.49
CA VAL A 90 2.58 1.60 9.76
C VAL A 90 2.08 1.18 11.12
N SER A 91 1.42 0.02 11.20
CA SER A 91 1.01 -0.59 12.47
C SER A 91 1.81 -1.86 12.70
N ILE A 92 2.38 -2.00 13.89
CA ILE A 92 3.04 -3.22 14.36
C ILE A 92 2.10 -3.90 15.33
N ASN A 93 1.80 -5.18 15.10
CA ASN A 93 0.98 -6.00 15.97
C ASN A 93 1.80 -7.22 16.42
N SER A 94 1.83 -7.50 17.72
CA SER A 94 2.56 -8.61 18.32
C SER A 94 1.82 -9.09 19.57
N GLY A 95 1.05 -10.17 19.47
CA GLY A 95 0.17 -10.62 20.55
C GLY A 95 -0.79 -9.51 21.01
N ASN A 96 -0.68 -9.10 22.29
CA ASN A 96 -1.47 -8.01 22.87
C ASN A 96 -0.86 -6.61 22.66
N PHE A 97 0.32 -6.52 22.06
CA PHE A 97 0.95 -5.24 21.73
C PHE A 97 0.50 -4.78 20.34
N SER A 98 0.04 -3.54 20.26
CA SER A 98 -0.21 -2.85 19.00
C SER A 98 0.34 -1.43 19.09
N ARG A 99 1.04 -1.00 18.04
CA ARG A 99 1.53 0.38 17.94
C ARG A 99 1.44 0.87 16.51
N THR A 100 0.89 2.06 16.34
CA THR A 100 0.76 2.73 15.04
C THR A 100 1.69 3.93 14.95
N PHE A 101 2.34 4.06 13.80
CA PHE A 101 3.22 5.15 13.43
C PHE A 101 2.60 5.89 12.25
N ASN A 102 2.27 7.15 12.47
CA ASN A 102 1.86 8.05 11.38
C ASN A 102 3.12 8.52 10.68
N MET A 103 3.20 8.29 9.37
CA MET A 103 4.38 8.59 8.59
C MET A 103 4.21 9.92 7.88
N ASN A 104 5.30 10.66 7.74
CA ASN A 104 5.28 11.91 7.00
C ASN A 104 5.27 11.63 5.50
N ILE A 105 4.16 11.93 4.83
CA ILE A 105 4.03 11.78 3.37
C ILE A 105 4.94 12.75 2.61
N ASP A 106 5.35 13.86 3.21
CA ASP A 106 6.24 14.84 2.58
C ASP A 106 7.67 14.35 2.41
N ALA A 107 8.03 13.24 3.06
CA ALA A 107 9.32 12.58 2.87
C ALA A 107 9.42 11.82 1.54
N PHE A 108 8.30 11.58 0.83
CA PHE A 108 8.30 10.95 -0.49
C PHE A 108 8.57 11.96 -1.61
N ALA A 109 9.19 11.48 -2.69
CA ALA A 109 9.22 12.21 -3.95
C ALA A 109 7.79 12.37 -4.50
N GLU A 110 7.54 13.45 -5.26
CA GLU A 110 6.20 13.73 -5.80
C GLU A 110 5.67 12.59 -6.67
N ASP A 111 6.53 11.97 -7.49
CA ASP A 111 6.15 10.84 -8.34
C ASP A 111 5.73 9.61 -7.54
N ASP A 112 6.30 9.40 -6.34
CA ASP A 112 5.92 8.29 -5.48
C ASP A 112 4.51 8.47 -4.94
N LYS A 113 4.07 9.72 -4.72
CA LYS A 113 2.73 10.05 -4.20
C LYS A 113 1.61 9.89 -5.24
N ILE A 114 1.94 9.64 -6.51
CA ILE A 114 0.97 9.55 -7.61
C ILE A 114 0.58 8.09 -7.86
N PHE A 115 -0.73 7.89 -8.03
CA PHE A 115 -1.42 6.65 -8.36
C PHE A 115 -2.42 6.91 -9.48
N ILE A 116 -2.70 5.87 -10.27
CA ILE A 116 -3.96 5.81 -11.00
C ILE A 116 -5.06 5.56 -9.98
N PRO A 117 -6.11 6.39 -9.93
CA PRO A 117 -7.14 6.27 -8.90
C PRO A 117 -7.93 4.98 -9.04
N ALA A 118 -8.47 4.52 -7.91
CA ALA A 118 -9.47 3.48 -7.90
C ALA A 118 -10.77 4.02 -8.49
N THR A 119 -11.55 3.19 -9.18
CA THR A 119 -12.87 3.57 -9.69
C THR A 119 -13.95 2.63 -9.18
N LEU A 120 -15.15 3.17 -8.98
CA LEU A 120 -16.38 2.42 -8.77
C LEU A 120 -17.37 2.86 -9.85
N ASN A 121 -17.77 1.93 -10.71
CA ASN A 121 -18.65 2.18 -11.86
C ASN A 121 -18.15 3.30 -12.79
N GLY A 122 -16.83 3.49 -12.87
CA GLY A 122 -16.18 4.53 -13.66
C GLY A 122 -15.86 5.81 -12.90
N ASP A 123 -16.49 6.03 -11.74
CA ASP A 123 -16.24 7.21 -10.91
C ASP A 123 -15.00 7.00 -10.03
N ALA A 124 -14.12 7.99 -9.99
CA ALA A 124 -12.94 7.94 -9.14
C ALA A 124 -13.31 7.99 -7.65
N ILE A 125 -12.72 7.12 -6.85
CA ILE A 125 -13.02 6.98 -5.42
C ILE A 125 -11.76 6.87 -4.57
N GLY A 126 -11.89 7.25 -3.31
CA GLY A 126 -10.84 7.03 -2.32
C GLY A 126 -10.68 5.55 -2.03
N CYS A 127 -9.44 5.09 -1.89
CA CYS A 127 -9.14 3.70 -1.62
C CYS A 127 -8.03 3.57 -0.57
N ARG A 128 -8.28 2.72 0.43
CA ARG A 128 -7.27 2.29 1.41
C ARG A 128 -6.60 1.02 0.90
N ILE A 129 -5.28 1.07 0.81
CA ILE A 129 -4.43 -0.07 0.46
C ILE A 129 -3.80 -0.57 1.76
N ILE A 130 -4.05 -1.82 2.08
CA ILE A 130 -3.47 -2.52 3.22
C ILE A 130 -2.45 -3.51 2.70
N ILE A 131 -1.21 -3.39 3.15
CA ILE A 131 -0.11 -4.26 2.78
C ILE A 131 0.36 -4.97 4.04
N ARG A 132 0.24 -6.30 4.06
CA ARG A 132 0.84 -7.11 5.11
C ARG A 132 2.33 -7.26 4.82
N CYS A 133 3.15 -6.93 5.80
CA CYS A 133 4.60 -6.98 5.70
C CYS A 133 5.19 -7.83 6.82
N TYR A 134 6.29 -8.50 6.52
CA TYR A 134 7.15 -9.07 7.55
C TYR A 134 8.23 -8.05 7.95
N ILE A 135 8.80 -8.25 9.14
CA ILE A 135 9.81 -7.36 9.71
C ILE A 135 11.18 -8.03 9.54
N GLU A 136 12.07 -7.35 8.84
CA GLU A 136 13.42 -7.82 8.54
C GLU A 136 14.35 -7.72 9.75
N ASN A 137 15.52 -8.36 9.63
CA ASN A 137 16.48 -8.40 10.74
C ASN A 137 17.04 -7.04 11.15
N ASP A 138 17.10 -6.12 10.18
CA ASP A 138 17.54 -4.75 10.37
C ASP A 138 16.38 -3.80 10.76
N GLY A 139 15.16 -4.32 10.93
CA GLY A 139 13.96 -3.56 11.27
C GLY A 139 13.24 -2.93 10.08
N THR A 140 13.68 -3.18 8.84
CA THR A 140 12.95 -2.75 7.64
C THR A 140 11.74 -3.65 7.35
N LEU A 141 10.91 -3.26 6.39
CA LEU A 141 9.72 -4.02 6.00
C LEU A 141 9.93 -4.73 4.66
N GLY A 142 9.50 -5.99 4.60
CA GLY A 142 9.48 -6.80 3.38
C GLY A 142 8.07 -7.32 3.04
N PHE A 143 7.95 -7.92 1.86
CA PHE A 143 6.71 -8.50 1.32
C PHE A 143 6.43 -9.93 1.77
#